data_AF-A0A846PJW5-F1
#
_entry.id   AF-A0A846PJW5-F1
#
_cell.length_a   1.000
_cell.length_b   1.000
_cell.length_c   1.000
_cell.angle_alpha   90.00
_cell.angle_beta   90.00
_cell.angle_gamma   90.00
#
_symmetry.space_group_name_H-M   'P 1'
#
loop_
_entity.id
_entity.type
_entity.pdbx_description
1 polymer ?
#
loop_
_entity_poly.entity_id
_entity_poly.type
_entity_poly.pdbx_seq_one_letter_code
_entity_poly.pdbx_strand_id
1 'polypeptide(L)'
;MELKTTGTIKLIGEVQEFDSGFRKLEFVLTTKEQYPQDVKFEITQDKINNFTQYNKVGDEVEVSFNLRGNEYNGKYYTNLQAWKVFKANQQNDSLQDQPKTEEVEEDLPF
;
A
#
# COMPACT_ATOMS: atom_id res chain seq x y z
N MET A 1 13.27 7.61 -11.18
CA MET A 1 12.01 7.07 -11.74
C MET A 1 11.17 6.64 -10.55
N GLU A 2 10.00 7.24 -10.38
CA GLU A 2 9.05 6.86 -9.34
C GLU A 2 8.17 5.73 -9.88
N LEU A 3 8.08 4.62 -9.15
CA LEU A 3 7.20 3.50 -9.48
C LEU A 3 6.16 3.35 -8.36
N LYS A 4 4.97 2.88 -8.73
CA LYS A 4 3.85 2.65 -7.83
C LYS A 4 3.19 1.33 -8.11
N THR A 5 2.68 0.69 -7.07
CA THR A 5 1.82 -0.50 -7.19
C THR A 5 0.81 -0.51 -6.04
N THR A 6 -0.32 -1.15 -6.25
CA THR A 6 -1.36 -1.35 -5.23
C THR A 6 -1.51 -2.83 -4.92
N GLY A 7 -1.87 -3.15 -3.69
CA GLY A 7 -2.01 -4.54 -3.29
C GLY A 7 -2.32 -4.72 -1.81
N THR A 8 -2.38 -5.97 -1.37
CA THR A 8 -2.64 -6.32 0.03
C THR A 8 -1.35 -6.75 0.71
N ILE A 9 -1.07 -6.22 1.90
CA ILE A 9 0.09 -6.65 2.68
C ILE A 9 -0.13 -8.09 3.13
N LYS A 10 0.68 -9.01 2.63
CA LYS A 10 0.61 -10.43 2.96
C LYS A 10 1.45 -10.78 4.19
N LEU A 11 2.61 -10.15 4.35
CA LEU A 11 3.53 -10.43 5.44
C LEU A 11 4.32 -9.17 5.79
N ILE A 12 4.54 -8.94 7.08
CA ILE A 12 5.46 -7.93 7.61
C ILE A 12 6.53 -8.69 8.40
N GLY A 13 7.80 -8.53 8.02
CA GLY A 13 8.92 -9.12 8.72
C GLY A 13 9.35 -8.31 9.94
N GLU A 14 10.36 -8.82 10.64
CA GLU A 14 10.96 -8.12 11.77
C GLU A 14 11.91 -7.00 11.30
N VAL A 15 12.13 -6.02 12.18
CA VAL A 15 13.13 -4.97 11.95
C VAL A 15 14.52 -5.60 12.10
N GLN A 16 15.31 -5.52 11.04
CA GLN A 16 16.71 -5.92 11.02
C GLN A 16 17.60 -4.71 11.27
N GLU A 17 18.44 -4.80 12.28
CA GLU A 17 19.43 -3.79 12.64
C GLU A 17 20.84 -4.34 12.40
N PHE A 18 21.68 -3.52 11.77
CA PHE A 18 23.06 -3.84 11.44
C PHE A 18 24.02 -3.00 12.28
N ASP A 19 25.24 -3.49 12.49
CA ASP A 19 26.27 -2.83 13.32
C ASP A 19 26.56 -1.37 12.92
N SER A 20 26.27 -0.99 11.68
CA SER A 20 26.40 0.39 11.19
C SER A 20 25.30 1.35 11.69
N GLY A 21 24.35 0.87 12.49
CA GLY A 21 23.09 1.56 12.80
C GLY A 21 22.12 1.55 11.62
N PHE A 22 22.44 0.82 10.54
CA PHE A 22 21.50 0.66 9.44
C PHE A 22 20.32 -0.19 9.89
N ARG A 23 19.09 0.25 9.62
CA ARG A 23 17.88 -0.53 9.90
C ARG A 23 17.07 -0.71 8.64
N LYS A 24 16.57 -1.92 8.43
CA LYS A 24 15.60 -2.24 7.39
C LYS A 24 14.51 -3.17 7.90
N LEU A 25 13.36 -3.13 7.26
CA LEU A 25 12.28 -4.09 7.44
C LEU A 25 11.85 -4.56 6.05
N GLU A 26 11.55 -5.85 5.91
CA GLU A 26 11.05 -6.44 4.67
C GLU A 26 9.58 -6.78 4.82
N PHE A 27 8.79 -6.57 3.78
CA PHE A 27 7.37 -6.95 3.74
C PHE A 27 7.00 -7.50 2.37
N VAL A 28 5.93 -8.30 2.30
CA VAL A 28 5.42 -8.88 1.05
C VAL A 28 4.04 -8.28 0.75
N LEU A 29 3.87 -7.83 -0.48
CA LEU A 29 2.62 -7.32 -1.03
C LEU A 29 2.10 -8.28 -2.10
N THR A 30 0.85 -8.69 -2.01
CA THR A 30 0.15 -9.35 -3.12
C THR A 30 -0.45 -8.27 -4.02
N THR A 31 0.00 -8.17 -5.28
CA THR A 31 -0.42 -7.09 -6.20
C THR A 31 -1.89 -7.19 -6.61
N LYS A 32 -2.54 -6.04 -6.81
CA LYS A 32 -3.95 -5.93 -7.26
C LYS A 32 -4.05 -5.82 -8.78
N GLU A 33 -3.62 -6.87 -9.48
CA GLU A 33 -3.61 -6.95 -10.95
C GLU A 33 -4.28 -8.23 -11.43
N GLN A 34 -4.47 -8.40 -12.76
CA GLN A 34 -5.09 -9.60 -13.34
C GLN A 34 -4.40 -10.90 -12.92
N TYR A 35 -3.09 -10.85 -12.71
CA TYR A 35 -2.27 -11.98 -12.25
C TYR A 35 -1.52 -11.57 -10.98
N PRO A 36 -2.15 -11.67 -9.80
CA PRO A 36 -1.55 -11.28 -8.54
C PRO A 36 -0.19 -11.96 -8.32
N GLN A 37 0.80 -11.17 -7.93
CA GLN A 37 2.14 -11.65 -7.58
C GLN A 37 2.44 -11.26 -6.15
N ASP A 38 3.13 -12.16 -5.43
CA ASP A 38 3.71 -11.84 -4.13
C ASP A 38 5.07 -11.18 -4.34
N VAL A 39 5.14 -9.87 -4.09
CA VAL A 39 6.32 -9.06 -4.33
C VAL A 39 6.89 -8.58 -3.01
N LYS A 40 8.20 -8.82 -2.81
CA LYS A 40 8.92 -8.37 -1.62
C LYS A 40 9.41 -6.93 -1.79
N PHE A 41 9.15 -6.12 -0.78
CA PHE A 41 9.63 -4.75 -0.65
C PHE A 41 10.49 -4.61 0.60
N GLU A 42 11.39 -3.64 0.60
CA GLU A 42 12.11 -3.19 1.78
C GLU A 42 11.74 -1.76 2.15
N ILE A 43 11.79 -1.46 3.44
CA ILE A 43 11.68 -0.11 3.97
C ILE A 43 12.82 0.14 4.95
N THR A 44 13.41 1.32 4.89
CA THR A 44 14.68 1.62 5.55
C THR A 44 14.54 2.76 6.54
N GLN A 45 15.36 2.75 7.59
CA GLN A 45 15.61 3.89 8.47
C GLN A 45 14.35 4.49 9.12
N ASP A 46 14.16 5.79 8.96
CA ASP A 46 13.11 6.64 9.52
C ASP A 46 11.70 6.22 9.13
N LYS A 47 11.57 5.52 8.00
CA LYS A 47 10.26 5.13 7.45
C LYS A 47 9.69 3.87 8.07
N ILE A 48 10.54 3.08 8.73
CA ILE A 48 10.13 1.83 9.38
C ILE A 48 9.05 2.11 10.43
N ASN A 49 9.30 3.06 11.34
CA ASN A 49 8.38 3.38 12.43
C ASN A 49 6.99 3.82 11.91
N ASN A 50 6.97 4.68 10.88
CA ASN A 50 5.71 5.10 10.26
C ASN A 50 5.00 3.91 9.60
N PHE A 51 5.74 3.06 8.88
CA PHE A 51 5.15 1.90 8.25
C PHE A 51 4.53 0.94 9.26
N THR A 52 5.26 0.57 10.31
CA THR A 52 4.78 -0.35 11.36
C THR A 52 3.63 0.23 12.17
N GLN A 53 3.55 1.55 12.32
CA GLN A 53 2.47 2.20 13.07
C GLN A 53 1.13 2.20 12.30
N TYR A 54 1.17 2.38 10.98
CA TYR A 54 -0.06 2.60 10.19
C TYR A 54 -0.49 1.41 9.33
N ASN A 55 0.38 0.42 9.13
CA ASN A 55 0.13 -0.69 8.22
C ASN A 55 0.23 -2.02 8.96
N LYS A 56 -0.73 -2.92 8.68
CA LYS A 56 -0.76 -4.29 9.19
C LYS A 56 -0.99 -5.28 8.06
N VAL A 57 -0.69 -6.56 8.32
CA VAL A 57 -1.05 -7.65 7.42
C VAL A 57 -2.56 -7.62 7.14
N GLY A 58 -2.92 -7.79 5.88
CA GLY A 58 -4.29 -7.69 5.36
C GLY A 58 -4.72 -6.29 4.92
N ASP A 59 -3.95 -5.24 5.22
CA ASP A 59 -4.28 -3.90 4.72
C ASP A 59 -4.05 -3.80 3.21
N GLU A 60 -5.01 -3.20 2.49
CA GLU A 60 -4.81 -2.77 1.10
C GLU A 60 -4.05 -1.44 1.09
N VAL A 61 -2.95 -1.37 0.35
CA VAL A 61 -2.04 -0.23 0.32
C VAL A 61 -1.60 0.13 -1.10
N GLU A 62 -1.33 1.41 -1.32
CA GLU A 62 -0.52 1.89 -2.43
C GLU A 62 0.93 2.06 -1.96
N VAL A 63 1.86 1.41 -2.65
CA VAL A 63 3.30 1.46 -2.37
C VAL A 63 3.97 2.28 -3.46
N SER A 64 4.61 3.38 -3.06
CA SER A 64 5.54 4.11 -3.93
C SER A 64 6.98 3.69 -3.60
N PHE A 65 7.72 3.28 -4.61
CA PHE A 65 9.03 2.65 -4.45
C PHE A 65 10.03 3.06 -5.52
N ASN A 66 11.30 2.79 -5.25
CA ASN A 66 12.39 2.90 -6.21
C ASN A 66 12.83 1.49 -6.61
N LEU A 67 13.01 1.27 -7.91
CA LEU A 67 13.68 0.08 -8.43
C LEU A 67 15.20 0.30 -8.36
N ARG A 68 15.89 -0.47 -7.53
CA ARG A 68 17.35 -0.44 -7.40
C ARG A 68 17.93 -1.74 -7.93
N GLY A 69 19.00 -1.61 -8.70
CA GLY A 69 19.84 -2.72 -9.12
C GLY A 69 21.19 -2.61 -8.44
N ASN A 70 21.70 -3.72 -7.92
CA ASN A 70 23.07 -3.80 -7.42
C ASN A 70 23.74 -5.05 -7.99
N GLU A 71 25.00 -4.92 -8.37
CA GLU A 71 25.83 -6.02 -8.82
C GLU A 71 26.75 -6.44 -7.65
N TYR A 72 26.85 -7.74 -7.43
CA TYR A 72 27.77 -8.32 -6.47
C TYR A 72 28.27 -9.68 -6.98
N ASN A 73 29.59 -9.78 -7.18
CA ASN A 73 30.28 -10.99 -7.64
C ASN A 73 29.70 -11.56 -8.95
N GLY A 74 29.48 -10.71 -9.94
CA GLY A 74 28.90 -11.01 -11.25
C GLY A 74 27.40 -11.30 -11.23
N LYS A 75 26.74 -11.18 -10.07
CA LYS A 75 25.29 -11.41 -9.93
C LYS A 75 24.57 -10.09 -9.73
N TYR A 76 23.46 -9.93 -10.45
CA TYR A 76 22.61 -8.76 -10.36
C TYR A 76 21.43 -9.04 -9.43
N TYR A 77 21.21 -8.14 -8.48
CA TYR A 77 20.13 -8.19 -7.52
C TYR A 77 19.23 -6.99 -7.72
N THR A 78 17.94 -7.24 -7.58
CA THR A 78 16.91 -6.21 -7.63
C THR A 78 16.37 -5.97 -6.25
N ASN A 79 16.24 -4.70 -5.90
CA ASN A 79 15.68 -4.27 -4.65
C ASN A 79 14.58 -3.24 -4.87
N LEU A 80 13.42 -3.50 -4.31
CA LEU A 80 12.25 -2.62 -4.37
C LEU A 80 12.16 -1.85 -3.07
N GLN A 81 12.78 -0.67 -3.06
CA GLN A 81 12.83 0.15 -1.86
C GLN A 81 11.57 1.02 -1.76
N ALA A 82 10.65 0.62 -0.90
CA ALA A 82 9.47 1.38 -0.57
C ALA A 82 9.86 2.63 0.22
N TRP A 83 9.39 3.78 -0.25
CA TRP A 83 9.64 5.06 0.41
C TRP A 83 8.35 5.75 0.86
N LYS A 84 7.20 5.26 0.38
CA LYS A 84 5.86 5.69 0.76
C LYS A 84 4.93 4.49 0.75
N VAL A 85 4.16 4.31 1.81
CA VAL A 85 3.08 3.32 1.88
C VAL A 85 1.87 4.02 2.48
N PHE A 86 0.78 4.05 1.73
CA PHE A 86 -0.51 4.56 2.20
C PHE A 86 -1.55 3.48 2.11
N LYS A 87 -2.52 3.52 3.01
CA LYS A 87 -3.75 2.74 2.79
C LYS A 87 -4.33 3.14 1.45
N ALA A 88 -4.55 2.14 0.60
CA ALA A 88 -5.34 2.36 -0.61
C ALA A 88 -6.68 2.87 -0.09
N ASN A 89 -7.08 4.06 -0.55
CA ASN A 89 -8.30 4.68 -0.09
C ASN A 89 -9.41 3.63 -0.19
N GLN A 90 -9.96 3.22 0.96
CA GLN A 90 -11.38 2.94 0.99
C GLN A 90 -12.00 4.28 0.66
N GLN A 91 -12.17 4.54 -0.63
CA GLN A 91 -13.18 5.48 -1.05
C GLN A 91 -14.41 4.95 -0.32
N ASN A 92 -14.82 5.70 0.71
CA ASN A 92 -16.07 5.45 1.38
C ASN A 92 -17.10 5.57 0.27
N ASP A 93 -17.43 4.45 -0.33
CA ASP A 93 -18.57 4.29 -1.21
C ASP A 93 -19.79 4.23 -0.30
N SER A 94 -19.95 5.28 0.51
CA SER A 94 -21.25 5.70 0.98
C SER A 94 -21.92 6.37 -0.21
N LEU A 95 -22.33 5.54 -1.18
CA LEU A 95 -23.48 5.81 -2.00
C LEU A 95 -24.67 5.87 -1.05
N GLN A 96 -24.90 7.06 -0.46
CA GLN A 96 -26.25 7.45 -0.10
C GLN A 96 -26.96 7.80 -1.41
N ASP A 97 -27.39 6.77 -2.14
CA ASP A 97 -28.60 6.87 -2.94
C ASP A 97 -29.76 7.04 -1.94
N GLN A 98 -30.00 8.28 -1.51
CA GLN A 98 -31.33 8.63 -1.04
C GLN A 98 -32.15 8.95 -2.27
N PRO A 99 -33.21 8.18 -2.61
CA PRO A 99 -34.25 8.72 -3.45
C PRO A 99 -34.89 9.88 -2.69
N LYS A 100 -34.60 11.10 -3.14
CA LYS A 100 -35.39 12.28 -2.80
C LYS A 100 -36.74 12.05 -3.46
N THR A 101 -37.70 11.53 -2.70
CA THR A 101 -39.11 11.61 -3.09
C THR A 101 -39.46 13.10 -3.20
N GLU A 102 -39.59 13.58 -4.43
CA GLU A 102 -40.29 14.81 -4.72
C GLU A 102 -41.75 14.59 -4.33
N GLU A 103 -42.15 15.06 -3.15
CA GLU A 103 -43.55 15.38 -2.89
C GLU A 103 -43.88 16.64 -3.67
N VAL A 104 -44.35 16.44 -4.90
CA VAL A 104 -45.18 17.40 -5.61
C VAL A 104 -46.43 16.65 -6.02
N GLU A 105 -47.54 16.89 -5.31
CA GLU A 105 -48.81 17.26 -5.93
C GLU A 105 -49.75 17.79 -4.85
N GLU A 106 -49.76 19.12 -4.78
CA GLU A 106 -50.95 19.91 -4.48
C GLU A 106 -52.12 19.43 -5.35
N ASP A 107 -53.34 19.62 -4.85
CA ASP A 107 -54.64 19.49 -5.54
C ASP A 107 -55.41 18.16 -5.29
N LEU A 108 -55.89 17.99 -4.05
CA LEU A 108 -57.13 17.24 -3.84
C LEU A 108 -58.30 18.24 -3.81
N PRO A 109 -59.31 18.07 -4.69
CA PRO A 109 -60.38 19.03 -4.87
C PRO A 109 -61.31 19.11 -3.64
N PHE A 110 -61.78 20.35 -3.42
CA PHE A 110 -62.77 20.88 -2.46
C PHE A 110 -63.66 19.90 -1.69
#